data_AF-A0A1G2R3P3-F1
#
_entry.id   AF-A0A1G2R3P3-F1
#
_cell.length_a   1.000
_cell.length_b   1.000
_cell.length_c   1.000
_cell.angle_alpha   90.00
_cell.angle_beta   90.00
_cell.angle_gamma   90.00
#
_symmetry.space_group_name_H-M   'P 1'
#
loop_
_entity.id
_entity.type
_entity.pdbx_description
1 polymer ?
#
loop_
_entity_poly.entity_id
_entity_poly.type
_entity_poly.pdbx_seq_one_letter_code
_entity_poly.pdbx_strand_id
1 'polypeptide(L)'
;MKKKIIAIFSSLALTVAGIPVVAAAQTYAPGMMSTRGNNGSAMFSLVPQSVSGKMNQLVAVDFLLNTGMPVTSFQTSLTYDPTMLSVAGIDTVSSEFPYWWDTTHVKESGSLARINLQGSAPLPGISGDKVRVAKITFRTVRPGTAAVSMAPGSIVLNATDENVLSNGNVQTTIAITDGETPGGFSSFTRNLQIGNMGADVEALQQFLNSQGFLVAGAGAGSPGNETDYFGLLTSAAVVRFQEAYAGAILYPLGLMKGTGYFGSGTRAYIAQLGL
;
A
#
# COMPACT_ATOMS: atom_id res chain seq x y z
N MET A 1 -39.53 -8.60 5.04
CA MET A 1 -39.06 -8.61 6.44
C MET A 1 -38.02 -9.71 6.60
N LYS A 2 -36.75 -9.37 6.82
CA LYS A 2 -35.66 -10.34 7.10
C LYS A 2 -35.31 -10.26 8.60
N LYS A 3 -35.38 -11.38 9.32
CA LYS A 3 -34.76 -11.55 10.65
C LYS A 3 -34.09 -12.93 10.76
N LYS A 4 -32.76 -12.85 10.83
CA LYS A 4 -31.78 -13.67 11.58
C LYS A 4 -32.17 -15.11 11.94
N ILE A 5 -31.39 -16.07 11.42
CA ILE A 5 -31.16 -17.37 12.05
C ILE A 5 -29.64 -17.53 12.24
N ILE A 6 -29.26 -17.59 13.50
CA ILE A 6 -27.94 -17.99 14.00
C ILE A 6 -27.95 -19.52 14.01
N ALA A 7 -27.01 -20.16 13.32
CA ALA A 7 -26.82 -21.61 13.40
C ALA A 7 -25.50 -21.91 14.13
N ILE A 8 -25.64 -22.60 15.25
CA ILE A 8 -24.59 -23.09 16.14
C ILE A 8 -24.03 -24.37 15.51
N PHE A 9 -22.71 -24.47 15.32
CA PHE A 9 -22.07 -25.72 14.91
C PHE A 9 -21.90 -26.64 16.12
N SER A 10 -22.60 -27.77 16.08
CA SER A 10 -22.46 -28.91 16.98
C SER A 10 -21.19 -29.71 16.64
N SER A 11 -20.37 -30.00 17.64
CA SER A 11 -19.17 -30.81 17.54
C SER A 11 -19.51 -32.31 17.50
N LEU A 12 -19.16 -33.00 16.41
CA LEU A 12 -19.17 -34.46 16.35
C LEU A 12 -17.71 -34.96 16.26
N ALA A 13 -17.22 -35.57 17.33
CA ALA A 13 -15.91 -36.20 17.37
C ALA A 13 -16.03 -37.65 16.85
N LEU A 14 -15.25 -37.99 15.81
CA LEU A 14 -15.03 -39.38 15.38
C LEU A 14 -13.61 -39.77 15.79
N THR A 15 -13.48 -40.79 16.63
CA THR A 15 -12.19 -41.28 17.15
C THR A 15 -11.75 -42.52 16.37
N VAL A 16 -10.55 -42.48 15.77
CA VAL A 16 -9.79 -43.66 15.36
C VAL A 16 -8.32 -43.47 15.76
N ALA A 17 -7.88 -44.33 16.68
CA ALA A 17 -6.51 -44.73 17.03
C ALA A 17 -5.37 -43.68 17.06
N GLY A 18 -5.02 -43.23 18.28
CA GLY A 18 -3.65 -43.42 18.77
C GLY A 18 -2.56 -42.41 18.44
N ILE A 19 -2.82 -41.10 18.48
CA ILE A 19 -1.80 -40.05 18.76
C ILE A 19 -2.49 -38.94 19.56
N PRO A 20 -2.04 -38.55 20.77
CA PRO A 20 -2.63 -37.41 21.45
C PRO A 20 -2.18 -36.11 20.75
N VAL A 21 -3.01 -35.61 19.83
CA VAL A 21 -2.96 -34.20 19.44
C VAL A 21 -3.63 -33.42 20.57
N VAL A 22 -2.83 -32.77 21.43
CA VAL A 22 -3.34 -31.80 22.40
C VAL A 22 -3.77 -30.56 21.62
N ALA A 23 -5.01 -30.60 21.14
CA ALA A 23 -5.73 -29.44 20.63
C ALA A 23 -6.23 -28.63 21.84
N ALA A 24 -5.40 -27.70 22.32
CA ALA A 24 -5.84 -26.69 23.27
C ALA A 24 -6.64 -25.61 22.51
N ALA A 25 -7.88 -25.93 22.13
CA ALA A 25 -8.88 -24.92 21.81
C ALA A 25 -9.39 -24.33 23.13
N GLN A 26 -8.68 -23.33 23.67
CA GLN A 26 -9.24 -22.54 24.77
C GLN A 26 -10.29 -21.58 24.19
N THR A 27 -11.52 -21.79 24.65
CA THR A 27 -12.68 -20.94 24.44
C THR A 27 -12.38 -19.52 24.94
N TYR A 28 -12.25 -18.57 24.02
CA TYR A 28 -12.12 -17.14 24.31
C TYR A 28 -13.39 -16.60 24.99
N ALA A 29 -13.27 -16.20 26.25
CA ALA A 29 -14.21 -15.29 26.89
C ALA A 29 -13.79 -13.84 26.55
N PRO A 30 -14.68 -12.98 26.06
CA PRO A 30 -14.35 -11.58 25.80
C PRO A 30 -14.45 -10.80 27.11
N GLY A 31 -13.29 -10.46 27.69
CA GLY A 31 -13.23 -9.47 28.77
C GLY A 31 -12.11 -9.74 29.77
N MET A 32 -10.97 -9.07 29.57
CA MET A 32 -10.26 -8.28 30.58
C MET A 32 -9.09 -7.58 29.90
N MET A 33 -9.31 -6.33 29.48
CA MET A 33 -8.22 -5.41 29.11
C MET A 33 -7.53 -4.98 30.40
N SER A 34 -6.40 -5.60 30.75
CA SER A 34 -5.57 -5.18 31.87
C SER A 34 -4.70 -3.99 31.46
N THR A 35 -5.04 -2.79 31.92
CA THR A 35 -4.21 -1.60 31.81
C THR A 35 -3.26 -1.52 33.02
N ARG A 36 -2.13 -2.25 32.97
CA ARG A 36 -1.04 -2.09 33.94
C ARG A 36 0.22 -1.58 33.23
N GLY A 37 0.74 -0.45 33.72
CA GLY A 37 1.71 0.39 33.01
C GLY A 37 3.12 -0.18 32.85
N ASN A 38 3.64 0.02 31.63
CA ASN A 38 4.94 0.57 31.25
C ASN A 38 6.12 0.35 32.21
N ASN A 39 6.80 -0.78 32.03
CA ASN A 39 8.25 -0.95 32.16
C ASN A 39 8.64 -2.24 31.40
N GLY A 40 9.24 -2.12 30.21
CA GLY A 40 9.66 -3.29 29.38
C GLY A 40 8.69 -3.72 28.26
N SER A 41 7.79 -2.83 27.82
CA SER A 41 6.78 -3.14 26.81
C SER A 41 7.38 -3.19 25.39
N ALA A 42 6.98 -4.18 24.60
CA ALA A 42 7.37 -4.34 23.20
C ALA A 42 6.96 -3.10 22.38
N MET A 43 7.73 -2.73 21.36
CA MET A 43 7.49 -1.55 20.53
C MET A 43 7.79 -1.85 19.07
N PHE A 44 6.81 -1.58 18.20
CA PHE A 44 7.04 -1.59 16.76
C PHE A 44 7.74 -0.33 16.28
N SER A 45 8.48 -0.44 15.20
CA SER A 45 9.06 0.69 14.48
C SER A 45 9.11 0.44 12.98
N LEU A 46 9.04 1.53 12.21
CA LEU A 46 9.24 1.54 10.76
C LEU A 46 10.56 2.24 10.47
N VAL A 47 11.43 1.57 9.72
CA VAL A 47 12.77 2.05 9.40
C VAL A 47 12.97 2.06 7.88
N PRO A 48 13.44 3.16 7.29
CA PRO A 48 13.70 4.45 7.92
C PRO A 48 12.39 5.18 8.34
N GLN A 49 12.48 6.14 9.27
CA GLN A 49 11.33 6.96 9.71
C GLN A 49 10.92 8.02 8.67
N SER A 50 11.85 8.39 7.79
CA SER A 50 11.56 9.17 6.59
C SER A 50 12.46 8.68 5.46
N VAL A 51 11.92 8.62 4.26
CA VAL A 51 12.65 8.22 3.06
C VAL A 51 12.17 9.04 1.89
N SER A 52 13.11 9.43 1.03
CA SER A 52 12.80 10.10 -0.23
C SER A 52 13.00 9.12 -1.38
N GLY A 53 12.08 9.11 -2.34
CA GLY A 53 12.13 8.28 -3.54
C GLY A 53 11.67 9.05 -4.76
N LYS A 54 12.23 8.72 -5.92
CA LYS A 54 11.73 9.25 -7.20
C LYS A 54 10.40 8.57 -7.57
N MET A 55 9.54 9.20 -8.37
CA MET A 55 8.35 8.54 -8.92
C MET A 55 8.72 7.24 -9.65
N ASN A 56 7.85 6.22 -9.56
CA ASN A 56 8.04 4.89 -10.14
C ASN A 56 9.25 4.10 -9.60
N GLN A 57 9.86 4.53 -8.48
CA GLN A 57 10.92 3.79 -7.82
C GLN A 57 10.42 2.91 -6.68
N LEU A 58 11.23 1.89 -6.39
CA LEU A 58 11.02 1.00 -5.26
C LEU A 58 11.65 1.60 -4.01
N VAL A 59 10.85 1.72 -2.96
CA VAL A 59 11.25 2.19 -1.64
C VAL A 59 10.95 1.08 -0.64
N ALA A 60 11.97 0.65 0.10
CA ALA A 60 11.80 -0.38 1.11
C ALA A 60 11.69 0.24 2.52
N VAL A 61 10.80 -0.34 3.32
CA VAL A 61 10.59 -0.02 4.72
C VAL A 61 10.68 -1.32 5.51
N ASP A 62 11.64 -1.39 6.43
CA ASP A 62 11.74 -2.46 7.41
C ASP A 62 10.77 -2.21 8.55
N PHE A 63 9.98 -3.22 8.88
CA PHE A 63 9.10 -3.25 10.03
C PHE A 63 9.77 -4.08 11.12
N LEU A 64 10.15 -3.42 12.21
CA LEU A 64 10.96 -3.99 13.28
C LEU A 64 10.20 -3.98 14.59
N LEU A 65 10.56 -4.89 15.48
CA LEU A 65 10.04 -5.01 16.83
C LEU A 65 11.19 -4.97 17.83
N ASN A 66 11.15 -4.02 18.76
CA ASN A 66 11.87 -4.15 20.02
C ASN A 66 10.96 -4.93 20.97
N THR A 67 11.39 -6.09 21.44
CA THR A 67 10.50 -6.96 22.20
C THR A 67 10.47 -6.61 23.69
N GLY A 68 11.54 -6.02 24.24
CA GLY A 68 11.75 -5.77 25.68
C GLY A 68 11.84 -7.02 26.55
N MET A 69 11.19 -8.11 26.14
CA MET A 69 11.06 -9.43 26.77
C MET A 69 10.84 -10.49 25.68
N PRO A 70 10.81 -11.80 25.99
CA PRO A 70 10.42 -12.81 25.02
C PRO A 70 8.96 -12.69 24.57
N VAL A 71 8.73 -12.61 23.25
CA VAL A 71 7.40 -12.54 22.63
C VAL A 71 7.13 -13.76 21.78
N THR A 72 5.89 -14.24 21.78
CA THR A 72 5.48 -15.47 21.09
C THR A 72 4.63 -15.18 19.86
N SER A 73 3.96 -14.05 19.80
CA SER A 73 3.12 -13.71 18.65
C SER A 73 2.86 -12.21 18.52
N PHE A 74 2.43 -11.82 17.33
CA PHE A 74 1.94 -10.47 17.05
C PHE A 74 0.81 -10.49 16.04
N GLN A 75 -0.02 -9.45 16.13
CA GLN A 75 -1.00 -9.09 15.11
C GLN A 75 -0.94 -7.57 14.94
N THR A 76 -0.82 -7.11 13.70
CA THR A 76 -0.82 -5.69 13.39
C THR A 76 -1.32 -5.45 11.98
N SER A 77 -1.62 -4.19 11.67
CA SER A 77 -1.84 -3.78 10.30
C SER A 77 -1.18 -2.43 10.04
N LEU A 78 -0.69 -2.25 8.82
CA LEU A 78 -0.19 -0.98 8.32
C LEU A 78 -1.19 -0.39 7.34
N THR A 79 -1.39 0.93 7.42
CA THR A 79 -2.21 1.71 6.49
C THR A 79 -1.35 2.60 5.62
N TYR A 80 -1.72 2.78 4.36
CA TYR A 80 -1.08 3.68 3.41
C TYR A 80 -2.10 4.24 2.40
N ASP A 81 -1.74 5.33 1.71
CA ASP A 81 -2.54 5.88 0.61
C ASP A 81 -2.26 5.13 -0.71
N PRO A 82 -3.22 4.37 -1.25
CA PRO A 82 -3.02 3.59 -2.47
C PRO A 82 -2.90 4.44 -3.74
N THR A 83 -3.27 5.72 -3.69
CA THR A 83 -3.08 6.64 -4.82
C THR A 83 -1.63 7.13 -4.92
N MET A 84 -0.87 7.05 -3.82
CA MET A 84 0.52 7.51 -3.77
C MET A 84 1.53 6.37 -3.72
N LEU A 85 1.15 5.22 -3.15
CA LEU A 85 2.01 4.06 -2.97
C LEU A 85 1.29 2.81 -3.44
N SER A 86 2.00 1.93 -4.13
CA SER A 86 1.55 0.58 -4.43
C SER A 86 2.49 -0.42 -3.77
N VAL A 87 1.98 -1.47 -3.15
CA VAL A 87 2.85 -2.49 -2.55
C VAL A 87 3.43 -3.37 -3.66
N ALA A 88 4.74 -3.30 -3.83
CA ALA A 88 5.49 -4.08 -4.81
C ALA A 88 5.94 -5.45 -4.25
N GLY A 89 6.07 -5.56 -2.93
CA GLY A 89 6.41 -6.83 -2.28
C GLY A 89 6.40 -6.74 -0.77
N ILE A 90 6.16 -7.88 -0.13
CA ILE A 90 6.28 -8.06 1.32
C ILE A 90 7.20 -9.27 1.53
N ASP A 91 8.38 -9.03 2.07
CA ASP A 91 9.32 -10.08 2.45
C ASP A 91 9.11 -10.45 3.92
N THR A 92 8.50 -11.60 4.12
CA THR A 92 8.34 -12.27 5.41
C THR A 92 9.35 -13.40 5.63
N VAL A 93 10.12 -13.76 4.59
CA VAL A 93 11.12 -14.83 4.64
C VAL A 93 12.32 -14.38 5.48
N SER A 94 12.65 -13.09 5.43
CA SER A 94 13.67 -12.48 6.28
C SER A 94 13.20 -12.13 7.70
N SER A 95 11.98 -12.54 8.06
CA SER A 95 11.44 -12.38 9.40
C SER A 95 12.12 -13.32 10.39
N GLU A 96 12.23 -12.87 11.63
CA GLU A 96 12.60 -13.73 12.75
C GLU A 96 11.42 -14.55 13.28
N PHE A 97 10.18 -14.21 12.91
CA PHE A 97 8.99 -15.02 13.19
C PHE A 97 8.83 -16.13 12.13
N PRO A 98 8.95 -17.41 12.50
CA PRO A 98 8.96 -18.51 11.53
C PRO A 98 7.57 -18.88 10.99
N TYR A 99 6.49 -18.52 11.68
CA TYR A 99 5.13 -18.93 11.32
C TYR A 99 4.26 -17.73 11.00
N TRP A 100 3.70 -17.70 9.79
CA TRP A 100 2.86 -16.62 9.27
C TRP A 100 1.45 -17.13 8.98
N TRP A 101 0.46 -16.44 9.51
CA TRP A 101 -0.94 -16.87 9.44
C TRP A 101 -1.83 -15.97 8.58
N ASP A 102 -1.39 -14.73 8.31
CA ASP A 102 -2.07 -13.83 7.38
C ASP A 102 -1.09 -12.80 6.78
N THR A 103 -0.94 -12.86 5.46
CA THR A 103 -0.33 -11.82 4.62
C THR A 103 -1.28 -11.49 3.47
N THR A 104 -2.51 -11.07 3.79
CA THR A 104 -3.49 -10.71 2.78
C THR A 104 -3.35 -9.24 2.34
N HIS A 105 -3.30 -9.05 1.03
CA HIS A 105 -3.48 -7.74 0.41
C HIS A 105 -4.98 -7.39 0.37
N VAL A 106 -5.27 -6.23 0.97
CA VAL A 106 -6.33 -5.27 0.61
C VAL A 106 -7.78 -5.71 0.86
N LYS A 107 -8.34 -5.23 1.98
CA LYS A 107 -9.74 -4.80 2.00
C LYS A 107 -9.78 -3.30 1.71
N GLU A 108 -10.25 -2.92 0.53
CA GLU A 108 -10.57 -1.53 0.24
C GLU A 108 -11.83 -1.17 1.01
N SER A 109 -11.66 -0.42 2.09
CA SER A 109 -12.76 0.30 2.71
C SER A 109 -12.27 1.69 3.09
N GLY A 110 -12.52 2.66 2.20
CA GLY A 110 -12.18 4.07 2.41
C GLY A 110 -10.94 4.55 1.64
N SER A 111 -10.38 5.69 2.07
CA SER A 111 -9.26 6.41 1.41
C SER A 111 -7.87 5.80 1.65
N LEU A 112 -7.75 4.77 2.49
CA LEU A 112 -6.46 4.15 2.87
C LEU A 112 -6.54 2.63 2.67
N ALA A 113 -5.48 2.06 2.09
CA ALA A 113 -5.29 0.62 1.97
C ALA A 113 -4.62 0.03 3.23
N ARG A 114 -4.78 -1.28 3.44
CA ARG A 114 -4.28 -1.99 4.62
C ARG A 114 -3.44 -3.23 4.27
N ILE A 115 -2.36 -3.42 5.02
CA ILE A 115 -1.49 -4.60 5.02
C ILE A 115 -1.65 -5.25 6.38
N ASN A 116 -2.25 -6.45 6.45
CA ASN A 116 -2.34 -7.20 7.70
C ASN A 116 -1.10 -8.08 7.84
N LEU A 117 -0.47 -8.05 9.02
CA LEU A 117 0.75 -8.78 9.30
C LEU A 117 0.57 -9.51 10.62
N GLN A 118 0.69 -10.83 10.57
CA GLN A 118 0.43 -11.64 11.72
C GLN A 118 1.34 -12.87 11.72
N GLY A 119 2.08 -13.06 12.81
CA GLY A 119 3.05 -14.14 12.95
C GLY A 119 3.21 -14.65 14.38
N SER A 120 3.87 -15.80 14.50
CA SER A 120 4.17 -16.43 15.79
C SER A 120 5.52 -17.15 15.78
N ALA A 121 6.01 -17.42 16.99
CA ALA A 121 7.26 -18.09 17.27
C ALA A 121 7.08 -19.11 18.40
N PRO A 122 7.79 -20.25 18.37
CA PRO A 122 7.72 -21.24 19.43
C PRO A 122 8.35 -20.70 20.73
N LEU A 123 8.03 -21.33 21.86
CA LEU A 123 8.72 -21.06 23.12
C LEU A 123 10.23 -21.29 22.97
N PRO A 124 11.10 -20.47 23.59
CA PRO A 124 10.81 -19.47 24.63
C PRO A 124 10.29 -18.11 24.12
N GLY A 125 10.02 -17.96 22.82
CA GLY A 125 9.71 -16.69 22.19
C GLY A 125 10.96 -15.96 21.70
N ILE A 126 10.77 -14.89 20.96
CA ILE A 126 11.85 -14.09 20.37
C ILE A 126 12.15 -12.90 21.29
N SER A 127 13.43 -12.60 21.50
CA SER A 127 13.88 -11.41 22.24
C SER A 127 14.89 -10.63 21.43
N GLY A 128 14.74 -9.30 21.35
CA GLY A 128 15.73 -8.43 20.72
C GLY A 128 15.25 -7.01 20.47
N ASP A 129 16.19 -6.10 20.21
CA ASP A 129 15.90 -4.68 20.01
C ASP A 129 15.53 -4.30 18.57
N LYS A 130 15.77 -5.22 17.62
CA LYS A 130 15.54 -5.02 16.17
C LYS A 130 15.07 -6.30 15.50
N VAL A 131 14.15 -7.00 16.17
CA VAL A 131 13.56 -8.22 15.64
C VAL A 131 12.87 -7.89 14.34
N ARG A 132 13.35 -8.43 13.22
CA ARG A 132 12.74 -8.14 11.91
C ARG A 132 11.41 -8.86 11.81
N VAL A 133 10.35 -8.07 11.65
CA VAL A 133 9.00 -8.59 11.45
C VAL A 133 8.78 -8.80 9.97
N ALA A 134 8.90 -7.77 9.14
CA ALA A 134 8.81 -7.89 7.68
C ALA A 134 9.57 -6.76 7.00
N LYS A 135 9.89 -6.93 5.72
CA LYS A 135 10.34 -5.83 4.86
C LYS A 135 9.31 -5.58 3.77
N ILE A 136 8.79 -4.36 3.72
CA ILE A 136 7.76 -3.97 2.75
C ILE A 136 8.39 -3.09 1.71
N THR A 137 8.20 -3.44 0.44
CA THR A 137 8.67 -2.66 -0.69
C THR A 137 7.47 -2.01 -1.35
N PHE A 138 7.48 -0.68 -1.40
CA PHE A 138 6.48 0.13 -2.09
C PHE A 138 7.04 0.60 -3.43
N ARG A 139 6.22 0.62 -4.46
CA ARG A 139 6.44 1.41 -5.68
C ARG A 139 5.76 2.78 -5.47
N THR A 140 6.51 3.84 -5.70
CA THR A 140 5.97 5.21 -5.67
C THR A 140 5.11 5.47 -6.91
N VAL A 141 3.88 5.95 -6.71
CA VAL A 141 2.88 6.11 -7.77
C VAL A 141 2.61 7.58 -8.09
N ARG A 142 2.59 8.45 -7.07
CA ARG A 142 2.24 9.87 -7.19
C ARG A 142 3.21 10.76 -6.40
N PRO A 143 3.71 11.87 -6.96
CA PRO A 143 4.50 12.84 -6.20
C PRO A 143 3.75 13.41 -5.00
N GLY A 144 4.50 13.81 -3.98
CA GLY A 144 3.99 14.32 -2.72
C GLY A 144 4.47 13.53 -1.52
N THR A 145 3.81 13.69 -0.38
CA THR A 145 4.21 13.03 0.87
C THR A 145 3.18 11.99 1.27
N ALA A 146 3.58 10.71 1.28
CA ALA A 146 2.74 9.60 1.71
C ALA A 146 3.17 9.10 3.09
N ALA A 147 2.21 8.78 3.96
CA ALA A 147 2.49 8.16 5.25
C ALA A 147 2.16 6.67 5.21
N VAL A 148 3.04 5.85 5.79
CA VAL A 148 2.75 4.46 6.15
C VAL A 148 2.69 4.42 7.67
N SER A 149 1.54 4.06 8.23
CA SER A 149 1.30 4.11 9.67
C SER A 149 0.73 2.80 10.18
N MET A 150 1.09 2.43 11.40
CA MET A 150 0.48 1.29 12.08
C MET A 150 -0.95 1.65 12.52
N ALA A 151 -1.91 0.82 12.11
CA ALA A 151 -3.30 1.02 12.49
C ALA A 151 -3.53 0.66 13.97
N PRO A 152 -4.57 1.27 14.60
CA PRO A 152 -5.01 0.87 15.93
C PRO A 152 -5.41 -0.61 16.00
N GLY A 153 -5.32 -1.21 17.18
CA GLY A 153 -5.71 -2.60 17.42
C GLY A 153 -4.57 -3.62 17.22
N SER A 154 -3.32 -3.14 17.12
CA SER A 154 -2.15 -4.01 17.14
C SER A 154 -1.93 -4.62 18.52
N ILE A 155 -1.38 -5.83 18.57
CA ILE A 155 -1.04 -6.55 19.79
C ILE A 155 0.29 -7.30 19.62
N VAL A 156 0.99 -7.48 20.72
CA VAL A 156 2.16 -8.35 20.84
C VAL A 156 1.99 -9.15 22.12
N LEU A 157 2.05 -10.48 22.03
CA LEU A 157 1.81 -11.36 23.16
C LEU A 157 3.10 -12.01 23.64
N ASN A 158 3.21 -12.18 24.96
CA ASN A 158 4.25 -12.99 25.59
C ASN A 158 3.80 -14.46 25.74
N ALA A 159 4.62 -15.27 26.41
CA ALA A 159 4.33 -16.69 26.66
C ALA A 159 3.10 -16.97 27.54
N THR A 160 2.57 -15.95 28.23
CA THR A 160 1.37 -16.04 29.07
C THR A 160 0.16 -15.35 28.44
N ASP A 161 0.21 -15.08 27.13
CA ASP A 161 -0.83 -14.41 26.35
C ASP A 161 -1.18 -12.99 26.84
N GLU A 162 -0.25 -12.34 27.55
CA GLU A 162 -0.42 -10.95 27.96
C GLU A 162 0.00 -10.02 26.82
N ASN A 163 -0.82 -9.01 26.54
CA ASN A 163 -0.45 -7.95 25.59
C ASN A 163 0.63 -7.06 26.20
N VAL A 164 1.82 -7.12 25.61
CA VAL A 164 3.00 -6.37 26.05
C VAL A 164 3.32 -5.20 25.11
N LEU A 165 2.50 -4.92 24.09
CA LEU A 165 2.73 -3.82 23.16
C LEU A 165 2.53 -2.45 23.85
N SER A 166 3.56 -1.60 23.83
CA SER A 166 3.44 -0.17 24.13
C SER A 166 2.97 0.56 22.87
N ASN A 167 1.72 1.00 22.88
CA ASN A 167 1.14 1.70 21.74
C ASN A 167 1.69 3.15 21.65
N GLY A 168 2.49 3.41 20.62
CA GLY A 168 2.91 4.75 20.19
C GLY A 168 2.48 5.04 18.75
N ASN A 169 2.67 6.28 18.28
CA ASN A 169 2.49 6.60 16.86
C ASN A 169 3.66 6.02 16.05
N VAL A 170 3.46 4.84 15.48
CA VAL A 170 4.43 4.19 14.60
C VAL A 170 4.10 4.57 13.17
N GLN A 171 4.92 5.43 12.58
CA GLN A 171 4.78 5.88 11.19
C GLN A 171 6.14 6.05 10.51
N THR A 172 6.14 5.90 9.20
CA THR A 172 7.19 6.43 8.32
C THR A 172 6.58 7.33 7.27
N THR A 173 7.36 8.30 6.81
CA THR A 173 6.96 9.22 5.75
C THR A 173 7.81 9.00 4.50
N ILE A 174 7.15 8.78 3.38
CA ILE A 174 7.76 8.63 2.07
C ILE A 174 7.53 9.92 1.29
N ALA A 175 8.60 10.71 1.10
CA ALA A 175 8.61 11.87 0.23
C ALA A 175 8.88 11.41 -1.20
N ILE A 176 7.90 11.57 -2.08
CA ILE A 176 7.97 11.18 -3.47
C ILE A 176 8.26 12.43 -4.28
N THR A 177 9.49 12.54 -4.74
CA THR A 177 9.92 13.59 -5.66
C THR A 177 9.74 13.09 -7.09
N ASP A 178 9.37 13.95 -8.03
CA ASP A 178 9.69 13.62 -9.42
C ASP A 178 11.21 13.60 -9.56
N GLY A 179 11.73 12.57 -10.24
CA GLY A 179 13.16 12.43 -10.41
C GLY A 179 13.74 13.63 -11.13
N GLU A 180 14.70 14.33 -10.51
CA GLU A 180 15.45 15.47 -11.08
C GLU A 180 14.87 16.06 -12.37
N THR A 181 14.00 17.07 -12.28
CA THR A 181 13.92 18.16 -13.26
C THR A 181 13.07 19.32 -12.71
N PRO A 182 13.30 20.55 -13.19
CA PRO A 182 12.72 21.78 -12.66
C PRO A 182 11.22 21.88 -12.97
N GLY A 183 10.42 22.15 -11.93
CA GLY A 183 8.99 22.45 -12.03
C GLY A 183 8.11 21.20 -11.95
N GLY A 184 7.38 21.05 -10.83
CA GLY A 184 6.32 20.04 -10.72
C GLY A 184 5.34 20.14 -11.90
N PHE A 185 4.75 19.00 -12.30
CA PHE A 185 3.88 18.82 -13.48
C PHE A 185 3.51 20.15 -14.12
N SER A 186 4.38 20.59 -15.03
CA SER A 186 4.25 21.92 -15.63
C SER A 186 2.81 22.09 -16.06
N SER A 187 2.08 23.01 -15.43
CA SER A 187 0.70 23.33 -15.81
C SER A 187 0.66 23.44 -17.33
N PHE A 188 0.09 22.42 -17.98
CA PHE A 188 0.23 22.29 -19.43
C PHE A 188 -0.31 23.57 -20.07
N THR A 189 0.58 24.40 -20.64
CA THR A 189 0.24 25.76 -21.06
C THR A 189 -0.29 25.78 -22.49
N ARG A 190 0.13 24.80 -23.31
CA ARG A 190 -0.31 24.63 -24.70
C ARG A 190 -1.06 23.33 -24.90
N ASN A 191 -1.82 23.28 -25.97
CA ASN A 191 -2.46 22.05 -26.42
C ASN A 191 -1.43 21.19 -27.17
N LEU A 192 -1.56 19.87 -27.05
CA LEU A 192 -0.66 18.91 -27.70
C LEU A 192 -1.42 18.02 -28.69
N GLN A 193 -0.78 17.74 -29.80
CA GLN A 193 -1.29 16.89 -30.87
C GLN A 193 -0.15 16.14 -31.56
N ILE A 194 -0.52 15.18 -32.42
CA ILE A 194 0.45 14.42 -33.21
C ILE A 194 1.43 15.34 -33.93
N GLY A 195 2.71 15.00 -33.85
CA GLY A 195 3.80 15.77 -34.45
C GLY A 195 4.42 16.82 -33.52
N ASN A 196 3.80 17.09 -32.36
CA ASN A 196 4.41 17.97 -31.37
C ASN A 196 5.60 17.31 -30.69
N MET A 197 6.60 18.13 -30.35
CA MET A 197 7.76 17.73 -29.58
C MET A 197 7.95 18.65 -28.36
N GLY A 198 8.59 18.15 -27.32
CA GLY A 198 9.05 18.93 -26.18
C GLY A 198 8.88 18.26 -24.82
N ALA A 199 9.40 18.91 -23.77
CA ALA A 199 9.33 18.42 -22.39
C ALA A 199 7.89 18.28 -21.87
N ASP A 200 6.94 19.06 -22.41
CA ASP A 200 5.52 18.93 -22.07
C ASP A 200 4.88 17.69 -22.71
N VAL A 201 5.39 17.21 -23.84
CA VAL A 201 4.98 15.93 -24.40
C VAL A 201 5.51 14.77 -23.54
N GLU A 202 6.76 14.85 -23.12
CA GLU A 202 7.36 13.88 -22.20
C GLU A 202 6.58 13.82 -20.88
N ALA A 203 6.28 14.98 -20.28
CA ALA A 203 5.47 15.07 -19.07
C ALA A 203 4.05 14.50 -19.27
N LEU A 204 3.43 14.72 -20.44
CA LEU A 204 2.14 14.10 -20.75
C LEU A 204 2.25 12.56 -20.82
N GLN A 205 3.31 12.03 -21.42
CA GLN A 205 3.52 10.58 -21.48
C GLN A 205 3.74 9.98 -20.09
N GLN A 206 4.52 10.65 -19.24
CA GLN A 206 4.76 10.23 -17.84
C GLN A 206 3.44 10.21 -17.07
N PHE A 207 2.64 11.28 -17.18
CA PHE A 207 1.32 11.36 -16.59
C PHE A 207 0.43 10.19 -17.05
N LEU A 208 0.27 9.97 -18.36
CA LEU A 208 -0.57 8.90 -18.90
C LEU A 208 -0.12 7.51 -18.42
N ASN A 209 1.20 7.25 -18.46
CA ASN A 209 1.77 6.00 -17.98
C ASN A 209 1.49 5.76 -16.49
N SER A 210 1.63 6.81 -15.65
CA SER A 210 1.36 6.72 -14.21
C SER A 210 -0.11 6.44 -13.88
N GLN A 211 -1.03 6.94 -14.70
CA GLN A 211 -2.47 6.76 -14.53
C GLN A 211 -2.95 5.41 -15.13
N GLY A 212 -2.04 4.57 -15.62
CA GLY A 212 -2.34 3.27 -16.22
C GLY A 212 -2.73 3.33 -17.71
N PHE A 213 -2.68 4.51 -18.33
CA PHE A 213 -2.91 4.69 -19.77
C PHE A 213 -1.59 4.56 -20.54
N LEU A 214 -1.03 3.36 -20.52
CA LEU A 214 0.31 3.08 -21.06
C LEU A 214 0.44 3.52 -22.52
N VAL A 215 1.41 4.38 -22.81
CA VAL A 215 1.74 4.81 -24.18
C VAL A 215 2.34 3.65 -24.97
N ALA A 216 3.30 2.93 -24.39
CA ALA A 216 3.82 1.67 -24.93
C ALA A 216 4.01 0.62 -23.82
N GLY A 217 3.91 -0.66 -24.18
CA GLY A 217 4.17 -1.77 -23.24
C GLY A 217 5.66 -2.01 -22.97
N ALA A 218 6.53 -1.64 -23.90
CA ALA A 218 7.98 -1.70 -23.79
C ALA A 218 8.62 -0.75 -24.82
N GLY A 219 9.88 -0.34 -24.57
CA GLY A 219 10.62 0.56 -25.46
C GLY A 219 10.18 2.02 -25.35
N ALA A 220 10.36 2.79 -26.43
CA ALA A 220 10.04 4.21 -26.47
C ALA A 220 8.56 4.48 -26.10
N GLY A 221 8.34 5.36 -25.14
CA GLY A 221 7.02 5.69 -24.58
C GLY A 221 6.56 4.77 -23.45
N SER A 222 7.28 3.68 -23.13
CA SER A 222 6.92 2.84 -21.98
C SER A 222 7.27 3.52 -20.65
N PRO A 223 6.72 3.08 -19.51
CA PRO A 223 7.03 3.68 -18.21
C PRO A 223 8.55 3.73 -17.94
N GLY A 224 9.08 4.92 -17.69
CA GLY A 224 10.51 5.18 -17.49
C GLY A 224 11.35 5.25 -18.77
N ASN A 225 10.72 5.19 -19.94
CA ASN A 225 11.31 5.38 -21.26
C ASN A 225 10.45 6.35 -22.10
N GLU A 226 9.85 7.34 -21.47
CA GLU A 226 9.05 8.37 -22.13
C GLU A 226 9.87 9.15 -23.17
N THR A 227 9.17 9.71 -24.14
CA THR A 227 9.78 10.46 -25.24
C THR A 227 9.25 11.87 -25.28
N ASP A 228 10.02 12.76 -25.90
CA ASP A 228 9.59 14.11 -26.19
C ASP A 228 8.68 14.21 -27.42
N TYR A 229 8.30 13.11 -28.09
CA TYR A 229 7.52 13.12 -29.33
C TYR A 229 6.07 12.64 -29.17
N PHE A 230 5.11 13.44 -29.63
CA PHE A 230 3.70 13.10 -29.60
C PHE A 230 3.36 12.30 -30.85
N GLY A 231 3.44 10.97 -30.74
CA GLY A 231 3.13 10.04 -31.82
C GLY A 231 1.71 9.47 -31.76
N LEU A 232 1.47 8.48 -32.62
CA LEU A 232 0.20 7.74 -32.65
C LEU A 232 -0.08 7.00 -31.34
N LEU A 233 0.97 6.48 -30.69
CA LEU A 233 0.85 5.79 -29.40
C LEU A 233 0.39 6.75 -28.29
N THR A 234 0.99 7.94 -28.22
CA THR A 234 0.60 9.01 -27.28
C THR A 234 -0.84 9.45 -27.55
N SER A 235 -1.21 9.64 -28.81
CA SER A 235 -2.59 9.94 -29.21
C SER A 235 -3.57 8.86 -28.73
N ALA A 236 -3.24 7.58 -28.91
CA ALA A 236 -4.09 6.47 -28.49
C ALA A 236 -4.21 6.35 -26.96
N ALA A 237 -3.14 6.68 -26.22
CA ALA A 237 -3.20 6.81 -24.76
C ALA A 237 -4.12 7.96 -24.32
N VAL A 238 -4.03 9.13 -24.98
CA VAL A 238 -4.92 10.27 -24.73
C VAL A 238 -6.39 9.91 -25.02
N VAL A 239 -6.68 9.17 -26.11
CA VAL A 239 -8.05 8.70 -26.38
C VAL A 239 -8.58 7.88 -25.22
N ARG A 240 -7.82 6.87 -24.77
CA ARG A 240 -8.24 6.00 -23.65
C ARG A 240 -8.47 6.80 -22.37
N PHE A 241 -7.60 7.75 -22.07
CA PHE A 241 -7.76 8.66 -20.92
C PHE A 241 -9.04 9.50 -21.04
N GLN A 242 -9.27 10.11 -22.20
CA GLN A 242 -10.45 10.94 -22.46
C GLN A 242 -11.75 10.14 -22.35
N GLU A 243 -11.77 8.90 -22.85
CA GLU A 243 -12.94 8.04 -22.78
C GLU A 243 -13.21 7.54 -21.35
N ALA A 244 -12.15 7.24 -20.58
CA ALA A 244 -12.28 6.88 -19.17
C ALA A 244 -12.91 8.01 -18.33
N TYR A 245 -12.65 9.27 -18.69
CA TYR A 245 -13.17 10.46 -18.01
C TYR A 245 -14.12 11.28 -18.89
N ALA A 246 -14.88 10.60 -19.77
CA ALA A 246 -15.72 11.25 -20.78
C ALA A 246 -16.72 12.25 -20.17
N GLY A 247 -17.25 11.96 -18.98
CA GLY A 247 -18.16 12.84 -18.25
C GLY A 247 -17.59 14.23 -17.94
N ALA A 248 -16.30 14.30 -17.61
CA ALA A 248 -15.64 15.54 -17.25
C ALA A 248 -14.93 16.20 -18.44
N ILE A 249 -14.46 15.41 -19.40
CA ILE A 249 -13.60 15.90 -20.50
C ILE A 249 -14.38 16.09 -21.81
N LEU A 250 -15.22 15.12 -22.19
CA LEU A 250 -15.81 15.04 -23.53
C LEU A 250 -17.23 15.61 -23.58
N TYR A 251 -18.10 15.23 -22.64
CA TYR A 251 -19.51 15.63 -22.65
C TYR A 251 -19.72 17.14 -22.56
N PRO A 252 -18.94 17.91 -21.76
CA PRO A 252 -19.06 19.38 -21.75
C PRO A 252 -18.74 20.03 -23.10
N LEU A 253 -18.01 19.33 -23.98
CA LEU A 253 -17.64 19.78 -25.31
C LEU A 253 -18.56 19.19 -26.40
N GLY A 254 -19.59 18.43 -26.04
CA GLY A 254 -20.46 17.73 -26.98
C GLY A 254 -19.79 16.57 -27.72
N LEU A 255 -18.68 16.05 -27.19
CA LEU A 255 -17.93 14.94 -27.78
C LEU A 255 -18.36 13.61 -27.15
N MET A 256 -18.44 12.57 -27.97
CA MET A 256 -18.82 11.21 -27.52
C MET A 256 -17.67 10.20 -27.59
N LYS A 257 -16.56 10.55 -28.25
CA LYS A 257 -15.38 9.69 -28.41
C LYS A 257 -14.11 10.48 -28.13
N GLY A 258 -13.08 9.80 -27.65
CA GLY A 258 -11.77 10.42 -27.47
C GLY A 258 -11.23 10.92 -28.81
N THR A 259 -10.63 12.10 -28.78
CA THR A 259 -10.09 12.76 -29.98
C THR A 259 -8.60 12.50 -30.15
N GLY A 260 -7.91 12.08 -29.08
CA GLY A 260 -6.45 11.97 -29.07
C GLY A 260 -5.75 13.33 -29.04
N TYR A 261 -6.52 14.42 -29.04
CA TYR A 261 -6.03 15.78 -28.93
C TYR A 261 -6.00 16.20 -27.47
N PHE A 262 -4.81 16.58 -26.98
CA PHE A 262 -4.63 17.06 -25.62
C PHE A 262 -4.97 18.56 -25.54
N GLY A 263 -6.27 18.84 -25.42
CA GLY A 263 -6.82 20.20 -25.42
C GLY A 263 -7.14 20.76 -24.04
N SER A 264 -7.80 21.92 -24.01
CA SER A 264 -8.18 22.64 -22.78
C SER A 264 -9.00 21.80 -21.80
N GLY A 265 -9.94 20.97 -22.28
CA GLY A 265 -10.74 20.09 -21.41
C GLY A 265 -9.90 19.03 -20.70
N THR A 266 -8.99 18.37 -21.43
CA THR A 266 -8.08 17.37 -20.85
C THR A 266 -7.10 18.02 -19.88
N ARG A 267 -6.53 19.18 -20.24
CA ARG A 267 -5.65 19.97 -19.38
C ARG A 267 -6.33 20.41 -18.08
N ALA A 268 -7.55 20.93 -18.18
CA ALA A 268 -8.32 21.39 -17.01
C ALA A 268 -8.61 20.22 -16.06
N TYR A 269 -8.96 19.06 -16.61
CA TYR A 269 -9.20 17.87 -15.79
C TYR A 269 -7.92 17.41 -15.07
N ILE A 270 -6.78 17.36 -15.77
CA ILE A 270 -5.50 17.04 -15.11
C ILE A 270 -5.14 18.04 -14.01
N ALA A 271 -5.36 19.33 -14.24
CA ALA A 271 -5.11 20.36 -13.22
C ALA A 271 -5.98 20.18 -11.96
N GLN A 272 -7.21 19.67 -12.10
CA GLN A 272 -8.10 19.36 -10.96
C GLN A 272 -7.63 18.15 -10.15
N LEU A 273 -6.80 17.26 -10.72
CA LEU A 273 -6.22 16.13 -10.00
C LEU A 273 -5.13 16.54 -8.99
N GLY A 274 -4.75 17.84 -8.94
CA GLY A 274 -3.93 18.44 -7.89
C GLY A 274 -2.54 17.80 -7.75
N LEU A 275 -1.97 17.37 -8.88
CA LEU A 275 -0.66 16.73 -9.00
C LEU A 275 0.46 17.77 -9.03
#